data_AF-A0A242PGI5-F1
#
_entry.id   AF-A0A242PGI5-F1
#
_cell.length_a   1.000
_cell.length_b   1.000
_cell.length_c   1.000
_cell.angle_alpha   90.00
_cell.angle_beta   90.00
_cell.angle_gamma   90.00
#
_symmetry.space_group_name_H-M   'P 1'
#
loop_
_entity.id
_entity.type
_entity.pdbx_description
1 polymer ?
#
loop_
_entity_poly.entity_id
_entity_poly.type
_entity_poly.pdbx_seq_one_letter_code
_entity_poly.pdbx_strand_id
1 'polypeptide(L)' 'MNKTIFLVRARASGKTTMERLLAEKLHYTFIDNDFNLYETTKQTVAEIVEKDG' A
#
# COMPACT_ATOMS: atom_id res chain seq x y z
N MET A 1 20.75 -11.06 1.68
CA MET A 1 19.47 -11.71 1.30
C MET A 1 18.39 -10.63 1.34
N ASN A 2 17.97 -10.09 0.20
CA ASN A 2 16.88 -9.11 0.13
C ASN A 2 15.55 -9.85 0.07
N LYS A 3 14.73 -9.77 1.13
CA LYS A 3 13.39 -10.35 1.16
C LYS A 3 12.37 -9.24 1.19
N THR A 4 11.37 -9.28 0.30
CA THR A 4 10.24 -8.36 0.35
C THR A 4 9.43 -8.59 1.62
N ILE A 5 9.08 -7.51 2.33
CA ILE A 5 8.24 -7.55 3.52
C ILE A 5 6.84 -7.12 3.11
N PHE A 6 5.86 -8.03 3.23
CA PHE A 6 4.45 -7.74 3.00
C PHE A 6 3.76 -7.45 4.34
N LEU A 7 3.13 -6.29 4.44
CA LEU A 7 2.39 -5.87 5.63
C LEU A 7 0.89 -5.97 5.31
N VAL A 8 0.19 -6.88 5.98
CA VAL A 8 -1.25 -7.12 5.76
C VAL A 8 -2.04 -6.49 6.91
N ARG A 9 -3.04 -5.69 6.58
CA ARG A 9 -3.89 -5.01 7.56
C ARG A 9 -5.30 -4.71 7.08
N ALA A 10 -6.23 -4.59 8.03
CA ALA A 10 -7.52 -3.95 7.81
C ALA A 10 -7.35 -2.46 7.42
N ARG A 11 -8.20 -2.00 6.50
CA ARG A 11 -8.28 -0.62 6.02
C ARG A 11 -8.47 0.37 7.19
N ALA A 12 -7.97 1.60 7.05
CA ALA A 12 -8.08 2.70 8.03
C ALA A 12 -7.41 2.49 9.41
N SER A 13 -6.57 1.48 9.58
CA SER A 13 -5.86 1.22 10.86
C SER A 13 -4.66 2.16 11.16
N GLY A 14 -4.56 3.31 10.49
CA GLY A 14 -3.55 4.35 10.79
C GLY A 14 -2.08 4.02 10.46
N LYS A 15 -1.80 2.91 9.76
CA LYS A 15 -0.44 2.34 9.66
C LYS A 15 0.48 2.96 8.59
N THR A 16 0.03 3.90 7.77
CA THR A 16 0.88 4.50 6.72
C THR A 16 2.12 5.18 7.32
N THR A 17 1.98 5.74 8.53
CA THR A 17 3.09 6.31 9.30
C THR A 17 4.07 5.25 9.79
N MET A 18 3.58 4.13 10.34
CA MET A 18 4.42 3.05 10.86
C MET A 18 5.15 2.29 9.74
N GLU A 19 4.49 2.09 8.60
CA GLU A 19 5.05 1.38 7.46
C GLU A 19 6.18 2.17 6.79
N ARG A 20 6.04 3.50 6.70
CA ARG A 20 7.14 4.39 6.27
C ARG A 20 8.33 4.36 7.23
N LEU A 21 8.08 4.48 8.54
CA LEU A 21 9.15 4.43 9.55
C LEU A 21 9.89 3.09 9.53
N LEU A 22 9.18 1.98 9.30
CA LEU A 22 9.79 0.65 9.17
C LEU A 22 10.67 0.55 7.92
N ALA A 23 10.18 1.04 6.78
CA ALA A 23 10.94 1.06 5.53
C ALA A 23 12.22 1.91 5.68
N GLU A 24 12.12 3.10 6.29
CA GLU A 24 13.27 3.96 6.59
C GLU A 24 14.29 3.25 7.48
N LYS A 25 13.85 2.65 8.60
CA LYS A 25 14.75 1.96 9.54
C LYS A 25 15.45 0.74 8.95
N LEU A 26 14.81 0.05 8.01
CA LEU A 26 15.38 -1.15 7.38
C LEU A 26 16.12 -0.83 6.08
N HIS A 27 16.11 0.43 5.62
CA HIS A 27 16.63 0.85 4.32
C HIS A 27 15.91 0.17 3.13
N TYR A 28 14.58 0.06 3.21
CA TYR A 28 13.70 -0.46 2.16
C TYR A 28 12.93 0.68 1.49
N THR A 29 12.52 0.45 0.24
CA THR A 29 11.54 1.32 -0.43
C THR A 29 10.14 0.97 0.07
N PHE A 30 9.41 1.97 0.56
CA PHE A 30 7.99 1.83 0.86
C PHE A 30 7.17 1.95 -0.44
N ILE A 31 6.29 0.97 -0.69
CA ILE A 31 5.36 0.98 -1.82
C ILE A 31 3.95 0.93 -1.26
N ASP A 32 3.14 1.94 -1.58
CA ASP A 32 1.70 1.94 -1.30
C ASP A 32 0.97 1.32 -2.49
N ASN A 33 0.32 0.18 -2.24
CA ASN A 33 -0.36 -0.57 -3.30
C ASN A 33 -1.60 0.15 -3.82
N ASP A 34 -2.30 0.92 -2.98
CA ASP A 34 -3.49 1.68 -3.40
C ASP A 34 -3.09 2.81 -4.35
N PHE A 35 -1.96 3.46 -4.07
CA PHE A 35 -1.37 4.46 -4.96
C PHE A 35 -0.92 3.84 -6.30
N ASN A 36 -0.23 2.69 -6.25
CA ASN A 36 0.23 2.00 -7.45
C ASN A 36 -0.96 1.51 -8.32
N LEU A 37 -2.04 1.04 -7.68
CA LEU A 37 -3.27 0.67 -8.37
C LEU A 37 -3.88 1.88 -9.10
N TYR A 38 -3.97 3.04 -8.42
CA TYR A 38 -4.46 4.26 -9.06
C TYR A 38 -3.57 4.70 -10.22
N GLU A 39 -2.25 4.67 -10.09
CA GLU A 39 -1.35 5.09 -11.16
C GLU A 39 -1.44 4.22 -12.41
N THR A 40 -1.71 2.92 -12.24
CA THR A 40 -1.79 1.95 -13.36
C THR A 40 -3.18 1.88 -14.00
N THR A 41 -4.24 2.06 -13.21
CA THR A 41 -5.63 1.92 -13.69
C THR A 41 -6.33 3.25 -13.92
N LYS A 42 -5.82 4.33 -13.32
CA LYS A 42 -6.49 5.64 -13.19
C LYS A 42 -7.87 5.55 -12.54
N GLN A 43 -8.09 4.50 -11.75
CA GLN A 43 -9.29 4.29 -10.96
C GLN A 43 -8.92 4.13 -9.49
N THR A 44 -9.74 4.69 -8.62
CA THR A 44 -9.67 4.49 -7.17
C THR A 44 -10.22 3.11 -6.80
N VAL A 45 -9.80 2.58 -5.65
CA VAL A 45 -10.38 1.34 -5.10
C VAL A 45 -11.91 1.46 -4.96
N ALA A 46 -12.42 2.65 -4.62
CA ALA A 46 -13.85 2.88 -4.50
C ALA A 46 -14.58 2.70 -5.85
N GLU A 47 -14.06 3.29 -6.92
CA GLU A 47 -14.63 3.17 -8.28
C GLU A 47 -14.57 1.74 -8.80
N ILE A 48 -13.49 0.99 -8.50
CA ILE A 48 -13.37 -0.42 -8.88
C ILE A 48 -14.42 -1.26 -8.14
N VAL A 49 -14.60 -1.04 -6.84
CA VAL A 49 -15.62 -1.74 -6.04
C VAL A 49 -17.03 -1.39 -6.50
N GLU A 50 -17.30 -0.14 -6.86
CA GLU A 50 -18.61 0.27 -7.39
C GLU A 50 -18.94 -0.39 -8.73
N LYS A 51 -17.92 -0.63 -9.56
CA LYS A 51 -18.09 -1.23 -10.88
C LYS A 51 -18.19 -2.77 -10.85
N ASP A 52 -17.36 -3.42 -10.04
CA ASP A 52 -17.10 -4.87 -10.11
C ASP A 52 -17.48 -5.63 -8.80
N GLY A 53 -17.97 -4.94 -7.77
CA GLY A 53 -18.36 -5.51 -6.46
C GLY A 53 -19.86 -5.76 -6.32
#